data_AF-A0A0Q7T7R8-F1
#
_entry.id   AF-A0A0Q7T7R8-F1
#
_cell.length_a   1.000
_cell.length_b   1.000
_cell.length_c   1.000
_cell.angle_alpha   90.00
_cell.angle_beta   90.00
_cell.angle_gamma   90.00
#
_symmetry.space_group_name_H-M   'P 1'
#
loop_
_entity.id
_entity.type
_entity.pdbx_description
1 polymer ?
#
loop_
_entity_poly.entity_id
_entity_poly.type
_entity_poly.pdbx_seq_one_letter_code
_entity_poly.pdbx_strand_id
1 'polypeptide(L)'
;MRIERSGFHAYNTYLEEPSRPPSQGGNATALHRHVIIIGGDKYSFFAPWSGKFAYKGELISFDWDWDKTGTFRNIDKQSFEAFTKDGDREIRGDRNDKVRRTAGARPPGRRSE
;
A
#
# COMPACT_ATOMS: atom_id res chain seq x y z
N MET A 1 -8.42 10.81 -12.73
CA MET A 1 -7.77 10.25 -13.94
C MET A 1 -7.71 8.73 -13.80
N ARG A 2 -7.48 7.98 -14.88
CA ARG A 2 -7.48 6.51 -14.84
C ARG A 2 -6.31 5.91 -15.61
N ILE A 3 -5.69 4.88 -15.03
CA ILE A 3 -4.76 3.98 -15.71
C ILE A 3 -5.54 2.74 -16.13
N GLU A 4 -5.37 2.32 -17.38
CA GLU A 4 -6.06 1.16 -17.94
C GLU A 4 -5.06 0.10 -18.39
N ARG A 5 -5.18 -1.11 -17.82
CA ARG A 5 -4.45 -2.33 -18.19
C ARG A 5 -2.97 -2.10 -18.52
N SER A 6 -2.30 -1.36 -17.65
CA SER A 6 -0.91 -0.98 -17.85
C SER A 6 0.02 -1.98 -17.15
N GLY A 7 1.15 -2.29 -17.78
CA GLY A 7 2.26 -2.93 -17.08
C GLY A 7 2.95 -1.93 -16.16
N PHE A 8 3.55 -2.40 -15.07
CA PHE A 8 4.30 -1.54 -14.16
C PHE A 8 5.77 -1.99 -14.08
N HIS A 9 6.66 -1.02 -13.88
CA HIS A 9 8.09 -1.25 -13.75
C HIS A 9 8.47 -1.75 -12.35
N ALA A 10 7.88 -1.16 -11.31
CA ALA A 10 8.16 -1.52 -9.93
C ALA A 10 6.95 -1.33 -9.02
N TYR A 11 6.86 -2.20 -8.00
CA TYR A 11 5.91 -2.09 -6.89
C TYR A 11 6.67 -2.20 -5.58
N ASN A 12 6.71 -1.10 -4.85
CA ASN A 12 7.39 -0.96 -3.56
C ASN A 12 6.38 -0.69 -2.45
N THR A 13 6.75 -1.09 -1.23
CA THR A 13 5.92 -0.90 -0.04
C THR A 13 6.80 -0.38 1.09
N TYR A 14 6.35 0.68 1.75
CA TYR A 14 7.09 1.35 2.82
C TYR A 14 6.24 1.41 4.09
N LEU A 15 6.82 1.02 5.23
CA LEU A 15 6.17 1.14 6.52
C LEU A 15 6.09 2.62 6.93
N GLU A 16 4.90 3.12 7.22
CA GLU A 16 4.66 4.52 7.57
C GLU A 16 4.36 4.71 9.06
N GLU A 17 4.31 3.63 9.83
CA GLU A 17 4.08 3.66 11.27
C GLU A 17 5.33 3.27 12.05
N PRO A 18 5.45 3.70 13.32
CA PRO A 18 6.48 3.19 14.21
C PRO A 18 6.45 1.66 14.26
N SER A 19 7.60 1.04 14.02
CA SER A 19 7.73 -0.41 14.04
C SER A 19 7.40 -0.99 15.42
N ARG A 20 6.72 -2.13 15.46
CA ARG A 20 6.42 -2.86 16.69
C ARG A 20 7.03 -4.26 16.69
N PRO A 21 7.51 -4.73 17.86
CA PRO A 21 7.99 -6.11 17.98
C PRO A 21 6.85 -7.12 17.77
N PRO A 22 7.16 -8.35 17.31
CA PRO A 22 6.15 -9.39 17.12
C PRO A 22 5.31 -9.68 18.37
N SER A 23 5.90 -9.58 19.57
CA SER A 23 5.22 -9.76 20.86
C SER A 23 4.11 -8.75 21.15
N GLN A 24 4.06 -7.62 20.43
CA GLN A 24 3.04 -6.58 20.54
C GLN A 24 2.11 -6.53 19.31
N GLY A 25 1.98 -7.66 18.60
CA GLY A 25 1.17 -7.79 17.38
C GLY A 25 1.90 -7.41 16.08
N GLY A 26 3.18 -7.02 16.17
CA GLY A 26 4.02 -6.74 15.02
C GLY A 26 3.48 -5.63 14.09
N ASN A 27 3.85 -5.73 12.81
CA ASN A 27 3.51 -4.76 11.76
C ASN A 27 2.53 -5.31 10.72
N ALA A 28 1.92 -6.47 10.97
CA ALA A 28 1.00 -7.10 10.01
C ALA A 28 -0.19 -6.19 9.66
N THR A 29 -0.70 -5.43 10.62
CA THR A 29 -1.80 -4.47 10.41
C THR A 29 -1.32 -3.03 10.29
N ALA A 30 -0.01 -2.80 10.15
CA ALA A 30 0.53 -1.44 10.10
C ALA A 30 0.13 -0.73 8.80
N LEU A 31 0.07 0.60 8.86
CA LEU A 31 -0.13 1.41 7.66
C LEU A 31 1.13 1.40 6.80
N HIS A 32 0.97 1.08 5.53
CA HIS A 32 2.02 1.10 4.55
C HIS A 32 1.66 2.02 3.39
N ARG A 33 2.66 2.72 2.86
CA ARG A 33 2.56 3.39 1.57
C ARG A 33 2.97 2.43 0.48
N HIS A 34 2.04 2.15 -0.41
CA HIS A 34 2.27 1.38 -1.63
C HIS A 34 2.61 2.35 -2.75
N VAL A 35 3.69 2.06 -3.49
CA VAL A 35 4.21 2.91 -4.57
C VAL A 35 4.40 2.07 -5.81
N ILE A 36 3.75 2.49 -6.90
CA ILE A 36 3.75 1.84 -8.19
C ILE A 36 4.41 2.78 -9.20
N ILE A 37 5.34 2.25 -9.99
CA ILE A 37 6.06 3.00 -11.01
C ILE A 37 5.62 2.53 -12.39
N ILE A 38 5.05 3.42 -13.19
CA ILE A 38 4.59 3.15 -14.57
C ILE A 38 5.22 4.20 -15.48
N GLY A 39 6.01 3.79 -16.47
CA GLY A 39 6.62 4.74 -17.43
C GLY A 39 7.51 5.82 -16.80
N GLY A 40 8.05 5.59 -15.59
CA GLY A 40 8.82 6.58 -14.81
C GLY A 40 7.98 7.41 -13.84
N ASP A 41 6.66 7.42 -13.99
CA ASP A 41 5.74 8.09 -13.08
C ASP A 41 5.46 7.26 -11.83
N LYS A 42 5.42 7.94 -10.68
CA LYS A 42 5.09 7.34 -9.38
C LYS A 42 3.64 7.61 -9.04
N TYR A 43 2.95 6.54 -8.65
CA TYR A 43 1.60 6.53 -8.13
C TYR A 43 1.62 5.88 -6.76
N SER A 44 0.84 6.40 -5.80
CA SER A 44 0.89 5.86 -4.45
C SER A 44 -0.45 5.88 -3.73
N PHE A 45 -0.60 5.00 -2.75
CA PHE A 45 -1.72 5.02 -1.82
C PHE A 45 -1.31 4.43 -0.47
N PHE A 46 -2.12 4.68 0.55
CA PHE A 46 -1.96 4.05 1.85
C PHE A 46 -2.93 2.89 2.01
N ALA A 47 -2.44 1.77 2.53
CA ALA A 47 -3.25 0.64 2.91
C ALA A 47 -2.69 -0.02 4.19
N PRO A 48 -3.55 -0.63 5.01
CA PRO A 48 -3.10 -1.55 6.04
C PRO A 48 -2.39 -2.74 5.37
N TRP A 49 -1.45 -3.33 6.10
CA TRP A 49 -0.69 -4.50 5.65
C TRP A 49 0.24 -4.23 4.46
N SER A 50 1.32 -5.02 4.39
CA SER A 50 2.37 -4.86 3.38
C SER A 50 2.14 -5.71 2.13
N GLY A 51 1.05 -6.48 2.06
CA GLY A 51 0.73 -7.34 0.92
C GLY A 51 0.46 -6.53 -0.34
N LYS A 52 0.96 -7.02 -1.48
CA LYS A 52 0.85 -6.32 -2.76
C LYS A 52 -0.52 -6.55 -3.40
N PHE A 53 -0.99 -5.53 -4.11
CA PHE A 53 -2.24 -5.59 -4.86
C PHE A 53 -2.03 -6.18 -6.27
N ALA A 54 -0.79 -6.14 -6.78
CA ALA A 54 -0.39 -6.72 -8.06
C ALA A 54 1.04 -7.29 -7.99
N TYR A 55 1.32 -8.24 -8.88
CA TYR A 55 2.61 -8.92 -9.02
C TYR A 55 3.22 -8.71 -10.39
N LYS A 56 4.53 -8.96 -10.51
CA LYS A 56 5.28 -8.73 -11.75
C LYS A 56 4.66 -9.56 -12.89
N GLY A 57 4.43 -8.92 -14.03
CA GLY A 57 3.84 -9.56 -15.21
C GLY A 57 2.31 -9.44 -15.29
N GLU A 58 1.66 -8.95 -14.24
CA GLU A 58 0.24 -8.57 -14.29
C GLU A 58 0.07 -7.18 -14.90
N LEU A 59 -1.12 -6.94 -15.47
CA LEU A 59 -1.57 -5.61 -15.85
C LEU A 59 -2.41 -5.00 -14.74
N ILE A 60 -2.41 -3.68 -14.60
CA ILE A 60 -3.15 -2.99 -13.54
C ILE A 60 -4.02 -1.88 -14.10
N SER A 61 -5.21 -1.72 -13.51
CA SER A 61 -6.09 -0.57 -13.72
C SER A 61 -6.42 0.06 -12.37
N PHE A 62 -6.48 1.39 -12.33
CA PHE A 62 -6.91 2.15 -11.16
C PHE A 62 -7.20 3.61 -11.52
N ASP A 63 -8.07 4.21 -10.74
CA ASP A 63 -8.28 5.64 -10.71
C ASP A 63 -7.26 6.31 -9.79
N TRP A 64 -6.89 7.53 -10.15
CA TRP A 64 -5.97 8.34 -9.37
C TRP A 64 -6.26 9.83 -9.54
N ASP A 65 -5.85 10.61 -8.54
CA ASP A 65 -5.93 12.06 -8.57
C ASP A 65 -4.67 12.69 -7.96
N TRP A 66 -4.42 13.94 -8.30
CA TRP A 66 -3.38 14.72 -7.65
C TRP A 66 -3.75 15.00 -6.20
N ASP A 67 -2.76 15.01 -5.31
CA ASP A 67 -2.93 15.61 -4.01
C ASP A 67 -3.15 17.13 -4.13
N LYS A 68 -3.59 17.77 -3.05
CA LYS A 68 -3.89 19.22 -3.05
C LYS A 68 -2.68 20.08 -3.45
N THR A 69 -1.46 19.58 -3.31
CA THR A 69 -0.24 20.30 -3.69
C THR A 69 0.17 20.07 -5.14
N GLY A 70 -0.43 19.10 -5.85
CA GLY A 70 -0.05 18.71 -7.21
C GLY A 70 1.27 17.94 -7.28
N THR A 71 1.79 17.45 -6.16
CA THR A 71 3.09 16.77 -6.07
C THR A 71 2.96 15.25 -6.20
N PHE A 72 1.86 14.68 -5.69
CA PHE A 72 1.68 13.25 -5.56
C PHE A 72 0.45 12.77 -6.34
N ARG A 73 0.63 11.69 -7.10
CA ARG A 73 -0.46 10.97 -7.76
C ARG A 73 -1.01 9.92 -6.81
N ASN A 74 -2.15 10.22 -6.19
CA ASN A 74 -2.79 9.36 -5.21
C ASN A 74 -3.75 8.41 -5.90
N ILE A 75 -3.52 7.12 -5.74
CA ILE A 75 -4.39 6.06 -6.25
C ILE A 75 -5.61 5.96 -5.34
N ASP A 76 -6.80 5.86 -5.94
CA ASP A 76 -7.97 5.34 -5.23
C ASP A 76 -7.87 3.82 -5.13
N LYS A 77 -7.48 3.32 -3.96
CA LYS A 77 -7.30 1.89 -3.70
C LYS A 77 -8.58 1.05 -3.90
N GLN A 78 -9.78 1.65 -3.83
CA GLN A 78 -11.03 0.92 -4.09
C GLN A 78 -11.17 0.55 -5.56
N SER A 79 -10.65 1.39 -6.45
CA SER A 79 -10.66 1.19 -7.90
C SER A 79 -9.56 0.23 -8.41
N PHE A 80 -8.66 -0.25 -7.53
CA PHE A 80 -7.48 -1.00 -7.95
C PHE A 80 -7.81 -2.43 -8.37
N GLU A 81 -7.43 -2.76 -9.59
CA GLU A 81 -7.64 -4.04 -10.26
C GLU A 81 -6.31 -4.55 -10.81
N ALA A 82 -6.01 -5.83 -10.57
CA ALA A 82 -4.94 -6.54 -11.25
C ALA A 82 -5.53 -7.52 -12.26
N PHE A 83 -4.85 -7.73 -13.37
CA PHE A 83 -5.22 -8.70 -14.40
C PHE A 83 -4.07 -9.68 -14.58
N THR A 84 -4.37 -10.97 -14.50
CA THR A 84 -3.39 -12.03 -14.74
C THR A 84 -2.93 -12.02 -16.20
N LYS A 85 -1.87 -12.76 -16.48
CA LYS A 85 -1.40 -13.00 -17.86
C LYS A 85 -2.48 -13.59 -18.78
N ASP A 86 -3.45 -14.30 -18.20
CA ASP A 86 -4.53 -14.98 -18.90
C ASP A 86 -5.74 -14.04 -19.11
N GLY A 87 -5.67 -12.82 -18.55
CA GLY A 87 -6.69 -11.76 -18.69
C GLY A 87 -7.71 -11.73 -17.54
N ASP A 88 -7.61 -12.63 -16.57
CA ASP A 88 -8.54 -12.72 -15.45
C ASP A 88 -8.34 -11.58 -14.46
N ARG A 89 -9.45 -11.01 -14.00
CA ARG A 89 -9.46 -9.92 -13.01
C ARG A 89 -9.30 -10.47 -11.60
N GLU A 90 -8.38 -9.89 -10.86
CA GLU A 90 -7.99 -10.29 -9.51
C GLU A 90 -8.04 -9.10 -8.55
N ILE A 91 -8.79 -9.27 -7.45
CA ILE A 91 -9.00 -8.24 -6.42
C ILE A 91 -8.27 -8.69 -5.16
N ARG A 92 -7.12 -8.07 -4.89
CA ARG A 92 -6.22 -8.42 -3.76
C ARG A 92 -5.90 -7.20 -2.91
N GLY A 93 -5.33 -7.43 -1.72
CA GLY A 93 -4.90 -6.38 -0.81
C GLY A 93 -6.01 -5.82 0.07
N ASP A 94 -5.62 -5.22 1.20
CA ASP A 94 -6.54 -4.65 2.18
C ASP A 94 -6.94 -3.21 1.79
N ARG A 95 -8.22 -3.02 1.50
CA ARG A 95 -8.79 -1.74 1.06
C ARG A 95 -9.37 -0.91 2.20
N ASN A 96 -9.27 -1.36 3.45
CA ASN A 96 -9.80 -0.61 4.58
C ASN A 96 -9.00 0.66 4.83
N ASP A 97 -9.69 1.68 5.35
CA ASP A 97 -9.02 2.84 5.92
C ASP A 97 -8.49 2.52 7.32
N LYS A 98 -7.34 3.12 7.64
CA LYS A 98 -6.72 2.99 8.96
C LYS A 98 -6.17 4.31 9.40
N VAL A 99 -6.47 4.69 10.64
CA VAL A 99 -5.84 5.82 11.31
C VAL A 99 -4.40 5.44 11.68
N ARG A 100 -3.46 6.26 11.21
CA ARG A 100 -2.02 6.07 11.48
C ARG A 100 -1.74 6.08 12.98
N ARG A 101 -1.02 5.07 13.47
CA ARG A 101 -0.47 5.04 14.83
C ARG A 101 0.65 6.08 14.96
N THR A 102 0.60 6.89 16.01
CA THR A 102 1.61 7.91 16.31
C THR A 102 2.55 7.52 17.46
N ALA A 103 2.09 6.68 18.39
CA ALA A 103 2.88 6.27 19.55
C ALA A 103 3.85 5.11 19.24
N GLY A 104 5.11 5.28 19.65
CA GLY A 104 6.14 4.24 19.58
C GLY A 104 5.90 3.07 20.55
N ALA A 105 6.55 1.94 20.29
CA ALA A 105 6.51 0.79 21.18
C ALA A 105 7.17 1.15 22.52
N ARG A 106 6.43 0.97 23.63
CA ARG A 106 7.02 1.09 24.96
C ARG A 106 7.83 -0.17 25.26
N PRO A 107 9.03 -0.04 25.86
CA PRO A 107 9.76 -1.21 26.33
C PRO A 107 8.89 -2.00 27.32
N PRO A 108 9.07 -3.34 27.40
CA PRO A 108 8.35 -4.14 28.38
C PRO A 108 8.65 -3.60 29.79
N GLY A 109 7.61 -3.17 30.49
CA GLY A 109 7.74 -2.72 31.87
C GLY A 109 8.14 -3.90 32.75
N ARG A 110 9.30 -3.84 33.39
CA ARG A 110 9.67 -4.78 34.44
C ARG A 110 8.73 -4.51 35.62
N ARG A 111 7.84 -5.45 35.93
CA ARG A 111 7.10 -5.43 37.21
C ARG A 111 8.08 -5.95 38.26
N SER A 112 8.88 -5.05 38.83
CA SER A 112 9.65 -5.34 40.03
C SER A 112 8.75 -4.96 41.20
N GLU A 113 8.19 -5.98 41.84
CA GLU A 113 7.62 -5.92 43.19
C GLU A 113 8.66 -6.44 44.17
#